data_AF-A0A7J2SWL9-F1
#
_entry.id   AF-A0A7J2SWL9-F1
#
_cell.length_a   1.000
_cell.length_b   1.000
_cell.length_c   1.000
_cell.angle_alpha   90.00
_cell.angle_beta   90.00
_cell.angle_gamma   90.00
#
_symmetry.space_group_name_H-M   'P 1'
#
loop_
_entity.id
_entity.type
_entity.pdbx_description
1 polymer ?
#
loop_
_entity_poly.entity_id
_entity_poly.type
_entity_poly.pdbx_seq_one_letter_code
_entity_poly.pdbx_strand_id
1 'polypeptide(L)'
;MAVTRVLIMGAGGTTCRGLIESLWREGWFSEPRILPDVAAELSRRGYNYDSAAISHALADLVRAGTLSRRGTPRTYKYVQKRPPSD
;
A
#
# COMPACT_ATOMS: atom_id res chain seq x y z
N MET A 1 -17.32 -16.08 16.52
CA MET A 1 -16.24 -15.61 15.62
C MET A 1 -16.77 -14.39 14.88
N ALA A 2 -16.50 -13.20 15.40
CA ALA A 2 -16.97 -11.96 14.79
C ALA A 2 -16.11 -11.67 13.56
N VAL A 3 -16.72 -11.80 12.38
CA VAL A 3 -16.16 -11.24 11.15
C VAL A 3 -16.24 -9.73 11.28
N THR A 4 -15.15 -9.09 11.71
CA THR A 4 -15.04 -7.63 11.75
C THR A 4 -15.13 -7.14 10.32
N ARG A 5 -16.33 -6.72 9.94
CA ARG A 5 -16.63 -5.91 8.76
C ARG A 5 -15.92 -4.57 9.01
N VAL A 6 -14.67 -4.46 8.56
CA VAL A 6 -13.94 -3.19 8.54
C VAL A 6 -14.79 -2.24 7.70
N LEU A 7 -15.39 -1.27 8.38
CA LEU A 7 -16.07 -0.14 7.76
C LEU A 7 -15.02 0.59 6.91
N ILE A 8 -15.12 0.40 5.60
CA ILE A 8 -14.48 1.24 4.58
C ILE A 8 -15.11 2.62 4.72
N MET A 9 -14.63 3.39 5.70
CA MET A 9 -15.01 4.78 5.91
C MET A 9 -13.97 5.64 5.20
N GLY A 10 -14.42 6.31 4.14
CA GLY A 10 -13.59 7.19 3.34
C GLY A 10 -14.30 7.73 2.12
N ALA A 11 -15.44 8.39 2.32
CA ALA A 11 -16.07 9.24 1.32
C ALA A 11 -15.15 10.45 1.06
N GLY A 12 -14.38 10.38 -0.02
CA GLY A 12 -13.46 11.41 -0.49
C GLY A 12 -12.53 10.73 -1.49
N GLY A 13 -12.67 11.07 -2.78
CA GLY A 13 -12.11 10.35 -3.94
C GLY A 13 -10.90 9.48 -3.62
N THR A 14 -11.09 8.16 -3.70
CA THR A 14 -10.12 7.14 -3.31
C THR A 14 -8.75 7.41 -3.95
N THR A 15 -7.82 8.02 -3.20
CA THR A 15 -6.50 8.38 -3.76
C THR A 15 -5.60 7.15 -3.81
N CYS A 16 -4.64 7.14 -4.75
CA CYS A 16 -3.65 6.05 -4.85
C CYS A 16 -2.94 5.80 -3.51
N ARG A 17 -2.57 6.88 -2.81
CA ARG A 17 -1.99 6.79 -1.46
C ARG A 17 -2.93 6.16 -0.46
N GLY A 18 -4.19 6.61 -0.38
CA GLY A 18 -5.18 6.06 0.55
C GLY A 18 -5.43 4.57 0.33
N LEU A 19 -5.40 4.12 -0.93
CA LEU A 19 -5.50 2.69 -1.26
C LEU A 19 -4.31 1.89 -0.75
N ILE A 20 -3.09 2.39 -0.95
CA ILE A 20 -1.88 1.72 -0.47
C ILE A 20 -1.84 1.72 1.08
N GLU A 21 -2.36 2.76 1.73
CA GLU A 21 -2.56 2.76 3.18
C GLU A 21 -3.58 1.70 3.62
N SER A 22 -4.65 1.46 2.86
CA SER A 22 -5.58 0.34 3.12
C SER A 22 -4.87 -1.00 3.02
N LEU A 23 -4.10 -1.23 1.96
CA LEU A 23 -3.28 -2.45 1.81
C LEU A 23 -2.33 -2.66 2.99
N TRP A 24 -1.76 -1.57 3.50
CA TRP A 24 -0.90 -1.61 4.69
C TRP A 24 -1.67 -1.96 5.96
N ARG A 25 -2.86 -1.39 6.18
CA ARG A 25 -3.73 -1.73 7.33
C ARG A 25 -4.19 -3.18 7.29
N GLU A 26 -4.45 -3.70 6.10
CA GLU A 26 -4.81 -5.10 5.86
C GLU A 26 -3.63 -6.08 6.03
N GLY A 27 -2.41 -5.57 6.27
CA GLY A 27 -1.22 -6.40 6.44
C GLY A 27 -0.65 -6.98 5.13
N TRP A 28 -1.07 -6.49 3.97
CA TRP A 28 -0.61 -7.01 2.67
C TRP A 28 0.90 -6.81 2.44
N PHE A 29 1.48 -5.79 3.09
CA PHE A 29 2.91 -5.49 3.13
C PHE A 29 3.68 -6.23 4.26
N SER A 30 3.08 -7.24 4.89
CA SER A 30 3.78 -8.13 5.83
C SER A 30 4.91 -8.89 5.13
N GLU A 31 4.74 -9.18 3.84
CA GLU A 31 5.80 -9.68 2.96
C GLU A 31 6.38 -8.54 2.11
N PRO A 32 7.66 -8.61 1.69
CA PRO A 32 8.24 -7.64 0.77
C PRO A 32 7.57 -7.66 -0.60
N ARG A 33 7.05 -6.52 -1.06
CA ARG A 33 6.36 -6.36 -2.35
C ARG A 33 7.11 -5.41 -3.28
N ILE A 34 7.12 -5.70 -4.58
CA ILE A 34 7.66 -4.78 -5.59
C ILE A 34 6.56 -3.90 -6.17
N LEU A 35 6.93 -2.81 -6.85
CA LEU A 35 5.97 -1.89 -7.46
C LEU A 35 4.97 -2.60 -8.42
N PRO A 36 5.40 -3.53 -9.29
CA PRO A 36 4.46 -4.29 -10.12
C PRO A 36 3.42 -5.08 -9.33
N ASP A 37 3.78 -5.67 -8.18
CA ASP A 37 2.84 -6.39 -7.32
C ASP A 37 1.76 -5.44 -6.79
N VAL A 38 2.19 -4.26 -6.33
CA VAL A 38 1.28 -3.21 -5.83
C VAL A 38 0.32 -2.79 -6.93
N ALA A 39 0.84 -2.55 -8.13
CA ALA A 39 0.03 -2.18 -9.28
C ALA A 39 -0.98 -3.27 -9.67
N ALA A 40 -0.56 -4.53 -9.69
CA ALA A 40 -1.44 -5.66 -9.97
C ALA A 40 -2.54 -5.79 -8.90
N GLU A 41 -2.21 -5.61 -7.62
CA GLU A 41 -3.18 -5.67 -6.53
C GLU A 41 -4.19 -4.52 -6.56
N LEU A 42 -3.75 -3.30 -6.88
CA LEU A 42 -4.65 -2.16 -7.09
C LEU A 42 -5.58 -2.42 -8.28
N SER A 43 -5.05 -2.92 -9.40
CA SER A 43 -5.83 -3.26 -10.59
C SER A 43 -6.85 -4.37 -10.30
N ARG A 44 -6.45 -5.40 -9.54
CA ARG A 44 -7.34 -6.49 -9.07
C ARG A 44 -8.52 -5.95 -8.23
N ARG A 45 -8.31 -4.84 -7.52
CA ARG A 45 -9.34 -4.14 -6.72
C ARG A 45 -10.15 -3.12 -7.53
N GLY A 46 -9.91 -3.01 -8.84
CA GLY A 46 -10.61 -2.11 -9.75
C GLY A 46 -9.95 -0.74 -9.92
N TYR A 47 -8.74 -0.53 -9.40
CA TYR A 47 -8.03 0.74 -9.45
C TYR A 47 -6.82 0.67 -10.40
N ASN A 48 -6.92 1.36 -11.53
CA ASN A 48 -5.85 1.40 -12.52
C ASN A 48 -5.09 2.74 -12.43
N TYR A 49 -4.00 2.74 -11.69
CA TYR A 49 -3.06 3.86 -11.64
C TYR A 49 -1.84 3.57 -12.48
N ASP A 50 -1.25 4.62 -13.06
CA ASP A 50 0.06 4.49 -13.68
C ASP A 50 1.15 4.21 -12.63
N SER A 51 2.25 3.61 -13.09
CA SER A 51 3.39 3.26 -12.23
C SER A 51 4.04 4.45 -11.54
N ALA A 52 3.95 5.67 -12.12
CA ALA A 52 4.56 6.86 -11.54
C ALA A 52 3.77 7.35 -10.33
N ALA A 53 2.44 7.38 -10.41
CA ALA A 53 1.53 7.70 -9.32
C ALA A 53 1.70 6.71 -8.16
N ILE A 54 1.77 5.41 -8.46
CA ILE A 54 2.00 4.36 -7.45
C ILE A 54 3.38 4.53 -6.81
N SER A 55 4.42 4.76 -7.61
CA SER A 55 5.79 5.01 -7.11
C SER A 55 5.84 6.21 -6.18
N HIS A 56 5.17 7.30 -6.54
CA HIS A 56 5.10 8.51 -5.75
C HIS A 56 4.41 8.26 -4.41
N ALA A 57 3.25 7.61 -4.43
CA ALA A 57 2.51 7.25 -3.23
C ALA A 57 3.30 6.31 -2.29
N LEU A 58 4.00 5.31 -2.84
CA LEU A 58 4.89 4.44 -2.07
C LEU A 58 6.04 5.24 -1.44
N ALA A 59 6.65 6.15 -2.19
CA ALA A 59 7.74 6.99 -1.68
C ALA A 59 7.26 7.91 -0.54
N ASP A 60 6.04 8.44 -0.64
CA ASP A 60 5.43 9.24 0.43
C ASP A 60 5.20 8.44 1.70
N LEU A 61 4.72 7.20 1.58
CA LEU A 61 4.54 6.30 2.74
C LEU A 61 5.85 5.85 3.36
N VAL A 62 6.92 5.78 2.57
CA VAL A 62 8.27 5.56 3.09
C VAL A 62 8.77 6.78 3.86
N ARG A 63 8.54 8.01 3.35
CA ARG A 63 8.89 9.26 4.04
C ARG A 63 8.10 9.45 5.33
N ALA A 64 6.82 9.07 5.34
CA ALA A 64 5.96 9.07 6.53
C ALA A 64 6.38 8.01 7.56
N GLY A 65 7.27 7.07 7.20
CA GLY A 65 7.74 5.99 8.07
C GLY A 65 6.76 4.82 8.21
N THR A 66 5.69 4.78 7.42
CA THR A 66 4.70 3.70 7.37
C THR A 66 5.27 2.46 6.69
N LEU A 67 5.93 2.66 5.54
CA LEU A 67 6.65 1.62 4.80
C LEU A 67 8.16 1.78 4.96
N SER A 68 8.87 0.67 4.82
CA SER A 68 10.32 0.63 4.62
C SER A 68 10.61 0.19 3.19
N ARG A 69 11.56 0.86 2.55
CA ARG A 69 12.07 0.49 1.23
C ARG A 69 13.41 -0.22 1.38
N ARG A 70 13.57 -1.42 0.83
CA ARG A 70 14.81 -2.20 0.80
C ARG A 70 15.26 -2.46 -0.64
N GLY A 71 16.56 -2.62 -0.86
CA GLY A 71 17.14 -2.96 -2.17
C GLY A 71 17.81 -1.78 -2.90
N THR A 72 18.15 -2.00 -4.17
CA THR A 72 18.80 -1.02 -5.04
C THR A 72 17.79 -0.36 -5.98
N PRO A 73 18.14 0.74 -6.65
CA PRO A 73 17.29 1.33 -7.68
C PRO A 73 16.78 0.27 -8.65
N ARG A 74 15.47 0.31 -8.98
CA ARG A 74 14.75 -0.64 -9.84
C ARG A 74 14.49 -2.04 -9.25
N THR A 75 15.02 -2.37 -8.08
CA THR A 75 14.75 -3.64 -7.36
C THR A 75 14.10 -3.43 -6.00
N TYR A 76 13.57 -2.23 -5.76
CA TYR A 76 13.02 -1.85 -4.47
C TYR A 76 11.85 -2.74 -4.05
N LYS A 77 11.95 -3.22 -2.81
CA LYS A 77 10.89 -3.95 -2.11
C LYS A 77 10.36 -3.09 -0.97
N TYR A 78 9.05 -3.07 -0.82
CA TYR A 78 8.33 -2.33 0.21
C TYR A 78 7.85 -3.31 1.27
N VAL A 79 8.15 -3.00 2.53
CA VAL A 79 7.84 -3.84 3.70
C VAL A 79 7.22 -2.95 4.77
N GLN A 80 6.26 -3.48 5.51
CA GLN A 80 5.67 -2.82 6.67
C GLN A 80 6.72 -2.56 7.77
N LYS A 81 6.85 -1.30 8.22
CA LYS A 81 7.85 -0.93 9.26
C LYS A 81 7.36 -1.17 10.69
N ARG A 82 6.05 -1.01 10.92
CA ARG A 82 5.38 -1.23 12.20
C ARG A 82 4.13 -2.08 11.92
N PRO A 83 3.76 -3.06 12.77
CA PRO A 83 2.44 -3.67 12.66
C PRO A 83 1.39 -2.55 12.62
N PRO A 84 0.29 -2.70 11.86
CA PRO A 84 -0.78 -1.72 11.92
C PRO A 84 -1.28 -1.75 13.36
N SER A 85 -1.02 -0.69 14.13
CA SER A 85 -1.65 -0.56 15.44
C SER A 85 -3.14 -0.43 15.19
N ASP A 86 -3.90 -1.33 15.80
CA ASP A 86 -5.36 -1.32 15.89
C ASP A 86 -5.87 0.05 16.38
#